data_AF-A0A2Z3HSM0-F1
#
_entry.id   AF-A0A2Z3HSM0-F1
#
_cell.length_a   1.000
_cell.length_b   1.000
_cell.length_c   1.000
_cell.angle_alpha   90.00
_cell.angle_beta   90.00
_cell.angle_gamma   90.00
#
_symmetry.space_group_name_H-M   'P 1'
#
loop_
_entity.id
_entity.type
_entity.pdbx_description
1 polymer ?
#
loop_
_entity_poly.entity_id
_entity_poly.type
_entity_poly.pdbx_seq_one_letter_code
_entity_poly.pdbx_strand_id
1 'polypeptide(L)'
;MFPDYGPAVWYKTVINNRDVLQQAQSITLWVGSNLEEQVLIPFMVYFMKLIKAEHVPINVIEFKPFPSGRSNAIGLFSEEELKNHPIALRLTPEMIAIYYAVWLAICSDTPDRLVSLVNDSAYNLPRLQKALKALLRRYPSKETGLLNWDFVLLKNIKQQGPSVIRVIGFSMTEYFDQVDGDEDWISDTYLWERIQQMAMYPIPLVSISPKISDNTPFGVYQAHLTAFGEQVLKGEKSAYPTCPIDDWIGGVHLSSAENRLWLYEAGRLLNGAV
;
A
#
# COMPACT_ATOMS: atom_id res chain seq x y z
N MET A 1 -26.30 -9.64 6.16
CA MET A 1 -25.68 -10.98 6.25
C MET A 1 -24.74 -11.09 5.07
N PHE A 2 -23.48 -10.69 5.26
CA PHE A 2 -22.45 -10.89 4.25
C PHE A 2 -22.08 -12.37 4.22
N PRO A 3 -21.82 -12.98 3.06
CA PRO A 3 -21.35 -14.35 3.00
C PRO A 3 -20.03 -14.45 3.74
N ASP A 4 -19.92 -15.45 4.60
CA ASP A 4 -18.73 -15.80 5.35
C ASP A 4 -17.68 -16.36 4.37
N TYR A 5 -16.98 -15.48 3.67
CA TYR A 5 -15.80 -15.85 2.88
C TYR A 5 -14.63 -16.02 3.83
N GLY A 6 -14.61 -17.14 4.55
CA GLY A 6 -13.50 -17.50 5.41
C GLY A 6 -12.16 -17.47 4.63
N PRO A 7 -11.04 -17.14 5.29
CA PRO A 7 -9.73 -16.97 4.66
C PRO A 7 -9.19 -18.23 3.95
N ALA A 8 -9.84 -19.38 4.07
CA ALA A 8 -9.33 -20.68 3.65
C ALA A 8 -9.47 -21.03 2.15
N VAL A 9 -10.24 -20.27 1.36
CA VAL A 9 -10.52 -20.64 -0.05
C VAL A 9 -9.47 -20.09 -1.03
N TRP A 10 -8.93 -18.91 -0.76
CA TRP A 10 -8.02 -18.21 -1.69
C TRP A 10 -6.60 -18.79 -1.72
N TYR A 11 -6.07 -19.27 -0.59
CA TYR A 11 -4.70 -19.82 -0.54
C TYR A 11 -4.51 -21.11 -1.36
N LYS A 12 -5.60 -21.80 -1.72
CA LYS A 12 -5.52 -23.07 -2.45
C LYS A 12 -5.29 -22.90 -3.95
N THR A 13 -5.58 -21.75 -4.57
CA THR A 13 -5.57 -21.64 -6.04
C THR A 13 -4.17 -21.41 -6.64
N VAL A 14 -3.28 -20.69 -5.95
CA VAL A 14 -1.95 -20.34 -6.48
C VAL A 14 -1.05 -21.58 -6.59
N ILE A 15 -1.08 -22.46 -5.58
CA ILE A 15 -0.34 -23.74 -5.61
C ILE A 15 -0.98 -24.71 -6.62
N ASN A 16 -2.31 -24.73 -6.73
CA ASN A 16 -3.01 -25.63 -7.65
C ASN A 16 -2.69 -25.32 -9.14
N ASN A 17 -2.33 -24.09 -9.46
CA ASN A 17 -1.94 -23.70 -10.82
C ASN A 17 -0.43 -23.81 -11.08
N ARG A 18 0.35 -24.36 -10.14
CA ARG A 18 1.80 -24.54 -10.31
C ARG A 18 2.16 -25.24 -11.62
N ASP A 19 1.50 -26.36 -11.90
CA ASP A 19 1.82 -27.19 -13.08
C ASP A 19 1.52 -26.42 -14.37
N VAL A 20 0.43 -25.63 -14.38
CA VAL A 20 0.07 -24.74 -15.50
C VAL A 20 1.16 -23.71 -15.74
N LEU A 21 1.67 -23.08 -14.66
CA LEU A 21 2.73 -22.08 -14.78
C LEU A 21 4.05 -22.70 -15.23
N GLN A 22 4.41 -23.89 -14.73
CA GLN A 22 5.64 -24.61 -15.13
C GLN A 22 5.64 -25.07 -16.60
N GLN A 23 4.46 -25.40 -17.12
CA GLN A 23 4.29 -25.88 -18.49
C GLN A 23 3.96 -24.75 -19.48
N ALA A 24 3.75 -23.53 -19.00
CA ALA A 24 3.45 -22.39 -19.85
C ALA A 24 4.61 -22.08 -20.80
N GLN A 25 4.28 -21.73 -22.04
CA GLN A 25 5.26 -21.22 -22.99
C GLN A 25 5.78 -19.84 -22.58
N SER A 26 4.91 -19.02 -21.97
CA SER A 26 5.27 -17.74 -21.36
C SER A 26 4.18 -17.27 -20.41
N ILE A 27 4.55 -16.32 -19.55
CA ILE A 27 3.64 -15.57 -18.68
C ILE A 27 3.74 -14.11 -19.07
N THR A 28 2.60 -13.45 -19.20
CA THR A 28 2.53 -12.00 -19.43
C THR A 28 1.81 -11.35 -18.26
N LEU A 29 2.53 -10.50 -17.53
CA LEU A 29 1.98 -9.67 -16.46
C LEU A 29 1.43 -8.38 -17.07
N TRP A 30 0.20 -8.04 -16.72
CA TRP A 30 -0.41 -6.77 -17.11
C TRP A 30 -0.48 -5.91 -15.85
N VAL A 31 0.24 -4.79 -15.86
CA VAL A 31 0.46 -3.97 -14.66
C VAL A 31 0.37 -2.49 -14.97
N GLY A 32 -0.18 -1.76 -14.02
CA GLY A 32 -0.20 -0.32 -13.89
C GLY A 32 1.05 0.23 -13.23
N SER A 33 0.98 1.48 -12.80
CA SER A 33 2.09 2.18 -12.13
C SER A 33 2.02 2.17 -10.61
N ASN A 34 0.86 1.82 -10.03
CA ASN A 34 0.64 1.88 -8.59
C ASN A 34 1.55 0.87 -7.84
N LEU A 35 1.70 1.09 -6.53
CA LEU A 35 2.58 0.34 -5.66
C LEU A 35 2.28 -1.16 -5.68
N GLU A 36 1.02 -1.53 -5.53
CA GLU A 36 0.56 -2.92 -5.47
C GLU A 36 0.91 -3.67 -6.78
N GLU A 37 0.64 -3.08 -7.94
CA GLU A 37 0.89 -3.70 -9.24
C GLU A 37 2.38 -3.70 -9.60
N GLN A 38 3.14 -2.69 -9.17
CA GLN A 38 4.59 -2.69 -9.33
C GLN A 38 5.27 -3.73 -8.43
N VAL A 39 4.75 -3.99 -7.23
CA VAL A 39 5.22 -5.05 -6.33
C VAL A 39 4.82 -6.46 -6.81
N LEU A 40 3.79 -6.57 -7.65
CA LEU A 40 3.43 -7.85 -8.29
C LEU A 40 4.57 -8.40 -9.16
N ILE A 41 5.32 -7.55 -9.86
CA ILE A 41 6.44 -7.99 -10.73
C ILE A 41 7.54 -8.72 -9.94
N PRO A 42 8.15 -8.13 -8.88
CA PRO A 42 9.13 -8.82 -8.06
C PRO A 42 8.55 -10.04 -7.33
N PHE A 43 7.29 -9.99 -6.88
CA PHE A 43 6.61 -11.17 -6.34
C PHE A 43 6.59 -12.32 -7.34
N MET A 44 6.14 -12.06 -8.58
CA MET A 44 6.02 -13.09 -9.61
C MET A 44 7.39 -13.67 -9.96
N VAL A 45 8.43 -12.84 -10.07
CA VAL A 45 9.80 -13.33 -10.28
C VAL A 45 10.25 -14.26 -9.15
N TYR A 46 10.04 -13.87 -7.90
CA TYR A 46 10.35 -14.72 -6.74
C TYR A 46 9.54 -16.00 -6.74
N PHE A 47 8.24 -15.90 -7.01
CA PHE A 47 7.32 -17.02 -7.01
C PHE A 47 7.66 -18.05 -8.09
N MET A 48 7.98 -17.60 -9.30
CA MET A 48 8.42 -18.46 -10.41
C MET A 48 9.67 -19.27 -10.03
N LYS A 49 10.60 -18.66 -9.30
CA LYS A 49 11.76 -19.38 -8.73
C LYS A 49 11.36 -20.37 -7.64
N LEU A 50 10.46 -19.98 -6.73
CA LEU A 50 9.96 -20.85 -5.67
C LEU A 50 9.33 -22.14 -6.24
N ILE A 51 8.59 -22.03 -7.34
CA ILE A 51 7.93 -23.17 -7.98
C ILE A 51 8.81 -23.93 -8.98
N LYS A 52 10.06 -23.53 -9.19
CA LYS A 52 10.99 -24.11 -10.18
C LYS A 52 10.51 -23.92 -11.63
N ALA A 53 10.13 -22.70 -11.98
CA ALA A 53 9.64 -22.32 -13.29
C ALA A 53 10.47 -21.17 -13.90
N GLU A 54 11.74 -21.01 -13.49
CA GLU A 54 12.63 -19.94 -14.00
C GLU A 54 12.90 -20.06 -15.49
N HIS A 55 12.72 -21.25 -16.08
CA HIS A 55 12.80 -21.45 -17.53
C HIS A 55 11.66 -20.76 -18.27
N VAL A 56 10.55 -20.45 -17.59
CA VAL A 56 9.36 -19.90 -18.20
C VAL A 56 9.57 -18.41 -18.48
N PRO A 57 9.49 -18.03 -19.76
CA PRO A 57 9.46 -16.65 -20.21
C PRO A 57 8.50 -15.72 -19.42
N ILE A 58 9.00 -14.65 -18.76
CA ILE A 58 8.16 -13.56 -18.23
C ILE A 58 8.19 -12.33 -19.16
N ASN A 59 7.01 -11.84 -19.51
CA ASN A 59 6.78 -10.59 -20.23
C ASN A 59 5.95 -9.64 -19.36
N VAL A 60 6.12 -8.33 -19.54
CA VAL A 60 5.39 -7.30 -18.79
C VAL A 60 4.79 -6.30 -19.77
N ILE A 61 3.47 -6.17 -19.73
CA ILE A 61 2.73 -5.07 -20.35
C ILE A 61 2.51 -4.04 -19.24
N GLU A 62 3.26 -2.96 -19.31
CA GLU A 62 3.21 -1.89 -18.33
C GLU A 62 2.50 -0.67 -18.89
N PHE A 63 1.34 -0.33 -18.32
CA PHE A 63 0.55 0.82 -18.73
C PHE A 63 1.22 2.12 -18.29
N LYS A 64 1.22 3.11 -19.18
CA LYS A 64 1.79 4.43 -18.88
C LYS A 64 0.81 5.27 -18.06
N PRO A 65 1.33 6.24 -17.28
CA PRO A 65 0.53 7.27 -16.69
C PRO A 65 -0.40 7.99 -17.66
N PHE A 66 -1.68 8.11 -17.28
CA PHE A 66 -2.62 8.95 -17.99
C PHE A 66 -2.15 10.41 -17.96
N PRO A 67 -2.13 11.12 -19.10
CA PRO A 67 -1.84 12.55 -19.13
C PRO A 67 -2.81 13.39 -18.29
N SER A 68 -4.01 12.87 -18.01
CA SER A 68 -5.04 13.51 -17.19
C SER A 68 -4.82 13.38 -15.68
N GLY A 69 -3.77 12.69 -15.23
CA GLY A 69 -3.49 12.45 -13.81
C GLY A 69 -4.29 11.30 -13.19
N ARG A 70 -5.19 10.64 -13.94
CA ARG A 70 -5.93 9.47 -13.42
C ARG A 70 -4.99 8.33 -13.04
N SER A 71 -5.41 7.51 -12.06
CA SER A 71 -4.80 6.20 -11.77
C SER A 71 -4.42 5.44 -13.02
N ASN A 72 -3.37 4.65 -12.89
CA ASN A 72 -3.03 3.64 -13.88
C ASN A 72 -3.26 2.23 -13.37
N ALA A 73 -4.07 2.06 -12.32
CA ALA A 73 -4.47 0.72 -11.89
C ALA A 73 -5.19 0.00 -13.05
N ILE A 74 -4.82 -1.25 -13.31
CA ILE A 74 -5.33 -1.98 -14.48
C ILE A 74 -6.86 -2.07 -14.49
N GLY A 75 -7.48 -2.14 -13.31
CA GLY A 75 -8.93 -2.22 -13.16
C GLY A 75 -9.70 -0.95 -13.55
N LEU A 76 -9.02 0.15 -13.87
CA LEU A 76 -9.63 1.42 -14.23
C LEU A 76 -9.61 1.72 -15.74
N PHE A 77 -8.94 0.88 -16.53
CA PHE A 77 -8.91 1.00 -17.99
C PHE A 77 -10.22 0.48 -18.61
N SER A 78 -10.68 1.19 -19.63
CA SER A 78 -11.74 0.75 -20.53
C SER A 78 -11.27 -0.41 -21.43
N GLU A 79 -12.23 -1.11 -22.04
CA GLU A 79 -11.94 -2.17 -23.00
C GLU A 79 -11.09 -1.68 -24.18
N GLU A 80 -11.34 -0.47 -24.68
CA GLU A 80 -10.58 0.11 -25.78
C GLU A 80 -9.12 0.39 -25.39
N GLU A 81 -8.90 0.92 -24.19
CA GLU A 81 -7.55 1.17 -23.70
C GLU A 81 -6.77 -0.14 -23.46
N LEU A 82 -7.43 -1.18 -22.96
CA LEU A 82 -6.84 -2.51 -22.84
C LEU A 82 -6.53 -3.13 -24.19
N LYS A 83 -7.35 -2.92 -25.22
CA LYS A 83 -7.07 -3.37 -26.60
C LYS A 83 -5.87 -2.64 -27.19
N ASN A 84 -5.69 -1.37 -26.85
CA ASN A 84 -4.57 -0.52 -27.30
C ASN A 84 -3.36 -0.57 -26.34
N HIS A 85 -3.18 -1.69 -25.64
CA HIS A 85 -2.13 -1.84 -24.65
C HIS A 85 -0.72 -1.65 -25.23
N PRO A 86 0.26 -1.23 -24.40
CA PRO A 86 1.65 -1.16 -24.81
C PRO A 86 2.22 -2.53 -25.21
N ILE A 87 3.29 -2.50 -26.00
CA ILE A 87 4.02 -3.72 -26.38
C ILE A 87 4.60 -4.37 -25.11
N ALA A 88 4.43 -5.68 -25.00
CA ALA A 88 4.99 -6.46 -23.90
C ALA A 88 6.52 -6.41 -23.91
N LEU A 89 7.12 -6.01 -22.79
CA LEU A 89 8.55 -6.06 -22.58
C LEU A 89 8.96 -7.43 -22.04
N ARG A 90 9.91 -8.05 -22.71
CA ARG A 90 10.57 -9.26 -22.25
C ARG A 90 11.51 -8.96 -21.09
N LEU A 91 11.33 -9.59 -19.93
CA LEU A 91 12.31 -9.44 -18.83
C LEU A 91 13.63 -10.11 -19.20
N THR A 92 14.74 -9.38 -19.05
CA THR A 92 16.10 -9.91 -19.23
C THR A 92 16.58 -10.61 -17.95
N PRO A 93 17.64 -11.44 -18.02
CA PRO A 93 18.24 -12.05 -16.83
C PRO A 93 18.66 -11.01 -15.76
N GLU A 94 19.16 -9.85 -16.18
CA GLU A 94 19.56 -8.77 -15.29
C GLU A 94 18.33 -8.16 -14.58
N MET A 95 17.24 -7.91 -15.32
CA MET A 95 15.98 -7.45 -14.73
C MET A 95 15.42 -8.47 -13.74
N ILE A 96 15.44 -9.76 -14.09
CA ILE A 96 14.99 -10.86 -13.21
C ILE A 96 15.80 -10.88 -11.91
N ALA A 97 17.12 -10.72 -11.97
CA ALA A 97 17.97 -10.66 -10.79
C ALA A 97 17.62 -9.47 -9.88
N ILE A 98 17.37 -8.30 -10.48
CA ILE A 98 16.94 -7.09 -9.76
C ILE A 98 15.59 -7.32 -9.06
N TYR A 99 14.57 -7.78 -9.80
CA TYR A 99 13.24 -8.03 -9.25
C TYR A 99 13.26 -9.06 -8.12
N TYR A 100 14.08 -10.10 -8.26
CA TYR A 100 14.27 -11.08 -7.19
C TYR A 100 14.86 -10.44 -5.92
N ALA A 101 15.91 -9.62 -6.07
CA ALA A 101 16.52 -8.91 -4.94
C ALA A 101 15.54 -7.93 -4.27
N VAL A 102 14.73 -7.22 -5.06
CA VAL A 102 13.68 -6.33 -4.57
C VAL A 102 12.66 -7.09 -3.72
N TRP A 103 12.16 -8.24 -4.17
CA TRP A 103 11.22 -9.03 -3.38
C TRP A 103 11.80 -9.45 -2.03
N LEU A 104 13.05 -9.94 -2.02
CA LEU A 104 13.74 -10.29 -0.78
C LEU A 104 13.92 -9.11 0.18
N ALA A 105 14.13 -7.90 -0.36
CA ALA A 105 14.23 -6.69 0.44
C ALA A 105 12.88 -6.24 1.00
N ILE A 106 11.80 -6.32 0.21
CA ILE A 106 10.44 -6.05 0.67
C ILE A 106 10.07 -6.99 1.83
N CYS A 107 10.42 -8.27 1.73
CA CYS A 107 10.14 -9.27 2.76
C CYS A 107 11.15 -9.31 3.91
N SER A 108 12.15 -8.42 3.95
CA SER A 108 13.13 -8.39 5.03
C SER A 108 12.48 -7.90 6.33
N ASP A 109 12.99 -8.38 7.46
CA ASP A 109 12.61 -7.97 8.82
C ASP A 109 13.08 -6.55 9.19
N THR A 110 13.99 -5.97 8.40
CA THR A 110 14.49 -4.60 8.53
C THR A 110 14.39 -3.85 7.19
N PRO A 111 14.12 -2.53 7.18
CA PRO A 111 13.98 -1.76 5.95
C PRO A 111 15.32 -1.44 5.26
N ASP A 112 16.47 -1.66 5.88
CA ASP A 112 17.78 -1.21 5.38
C ASP A 112 18.07 -1.64 3.93
N ARG A 113 17.73 -2.89 3.60
CA ARG A 113 17.91 -3.43 2.24
C ARG A 113 17.02 -2.71 1.25
N LEU A 114 15.75 -2.50 1.60
CA LEU A 114 14.80 -1.80 0.73
C LEU A 114 15.22 -0.35 0.53
N VAL A 115 15.63 0.34 1.60
CA VAL A 115 16.15 1.72 1.54
C VAL A 115 17.37 1.81 0.63
N SER A 116 18.30 0.85 0.74
CA SER A 116 19.50 0.81 -0.11
C SER A 116 19.15 0.64 -1.59
N LEU A 117 18.25 -0.30 -1.91
CA LEU A 117 17.81 -0.55 -3.29
C LEU A 117 17.10 0.66 -3.90
N VAL A 118 16.26 1.33 -3.13
CA VAL A 118 15.49 2.50 -3.60
C VAL A 118 16.39 3.69 -3.94
N ASN A 119 17.54 3.81 -3.27
CA ASN A 119 18.46 4.93 -3.44
C ASN A 119 19.61 4.65 -4.42
N ASP A 120 19.75 3.42 -4.90
CA ASP A 120 20.81 3.05 -5.83
C ASP A 120 20.41 3.35 -7.28
N SER A 121 21.11 4.30 -7.89
CA SER A 121 20.91 4.75 -9.26
C SER A 121 21.26 3.71 -10.32
N ALA A 122 21.96 2.63 -9.96
CA ALA A 122 22.22 1.52 -10.87
C ALA A 122 20.94 0.72 -11.21
N TYR A 123 19.90 0.82 -10.37
CA TYR A 123 18.59 0.22 -10.65
C TYR A 123 17.81 1.07 -11.65
N ASN A 124 17.82 0.69 -12.92
CA ASN A 124 17.08 1.39 -13.97
C ASN A 124 15.61 0.91 -14.07
N LEU A 125 14.85 1.04 -12.98
CA LEU A 125 13.41 0.70 -12.92
C LEU A 125 12.62 1.86 -12.28
N PRO A 126 12.45 2.99 -12.98
CA PRO A 126 11.99 4.24 -12.38
C PRO A 126 10.58 4.15 -11.75
N ARG A 127 9.67 3.36 -12.34
CA ARG A 127 8.31 3.16 -11.79
C ARG A 127 8.33 2.34 -10.51
N LEU A 128 9.02 1.20 -10.52
CA LEU A 128 9.23 0.40 -9.32
C LEU A 128 9.90 1.22 -8.22
N GLN A 129 10.93 2.00 -8.53
CA GLN A 129 11.57 2.88 -7.54
C GLN A 129 10.58 3.89 -6.94
N LYS A 130 9.72 4.51 -7.77
CA LYS A 130 8.68 5.44 -7.30
C LYS A 130 7.68 4.74 -6.39
N ALA A 131 7.21 3.55 -6.77
CA ALA A 131 6.36 2.70 -5.94
C ALA A 131 7.03 2.34 -4.60
N LEU A 132 8.26 1.86 -4.61
CA LEU A 132 8.97 1.50 -3.38
C LEU A 132 9.23 2.71 -2.47
N LYS A 133 9.44 3.92 -3.02
CA LYS A 133 9.45 5.16 -2.22
C LYS A 133 8.11 5.41 -1.53
N ALA A 134 7.00 5.08 -2.19
CA ALA A 134 5.67 5.15 -1.61
C ALA A 134 5.52 4.17 -0.45
N LEU A 135 6.00 2.93 -0.62
CA LEU A 135 6.02 1.94 0.47
C LEU A 135 6.82 2.45 1.69
N LEU A 136 7.97 3.09 1.47
CA LEU A 136 8.77 3.67 2.57
C LEU A 136 8.09 4.85 3.27
N ARG A 137 7.18 5.58 2.59
CA ARG A 137 6.38 6.65 3.22
C ARG A 137 5.30 6.10 4.17
N ARG A 138 4.93 4.81 4.07
CA ARG A 138 3.93 4.22 4.98
C ARG A 138 4.42 4.15 6.43
N TYR A 139 5.73 4.25 6.68
CA TYR A 139 6.30 4.25 8.03
C TYR A 139 5.80 5.43 8.86
N PRO A 140 5.64 5.25 10.19
CA PRO A 140 5.14 6.30 11.07
C PRO A 140 6.05 7.52 11.05
N SER A 141 5.46 8.71 10.97
CA SER A 141 6.19 9.97 11.11
C SER A 141 6.84 10.07 12.48
N LYS A 142 8.10 10.51 12.52
CA LYS A 142 8.77 10.81 13.80
C LYS A 142 8.10 11.96 14.56
N GLU A 143 7.59 12.96 13.85
CA GLU A 143 7.03 14.17 14.46
C GLU A 143 5.66 13.91 15.09
N THR A 144 4.80 13.18 14.39
CA THR A 144 3.40 12.98 14.81
C THR A 144 3.14 11.58 15.36
N GLY A 145 4.04 10.62 15.13
CA GLY A 145 3.82 9.21 15.46
C GLY A 145 2.73 8.53 14.61
N LEU A 146 2.18 9.22 13.61
CA LEU A 146 1.12 8.71 12.74
C LEU A 146 1.68 8.03 11.51
N LEU A 147 1.03 6.95 11.06
CA LEU A 147 1.23 6.45 9.70
C LEU A 147 0.70 7.48 8.69
N ASN A 148 1.22 7.42 7.46
CA ASN A 148 0.82 8.34 6.39
C ASN A 148 -0.71 8.37 6.18
N TRP A 149 -1.33 7.20 6.08
CA TRP A 149 -2.78 7.10 5.87
C TRP A 149 -3.62 7.48 7.09
N ASP A 150 -3.09 7.31 8.31
CA ASP A 150 -3.75 7.83 9.51
C ASP A 150 -3.80 9.36 9.48
N PHE A 151 -2.70 10.01 9.09
CA PHE A 151 -2.65 11.46 8.93
C PHE A 151 -3.65 11.96 7.86
N VAL A 152 -3.68 11.32 6.69
CA VAL A 152 -4.65 11.64 5.62
C VAL A 152 -6.09 11.49 6.12
N LEU A 153 -6.38 10.41 6.85
CA LEU A 153 -7.70 10.19 7.43
C LEU A 153 -8.08 11.25 8.46
N LEU A 154 -7.21 11.61 9.41
CA LEU A 154 -7.50 12.66 10.38
C LEU A 154 -7.78 14.00 9.69
N LYS A 155 -6.99 14.35 8.67
CA LYS A 155 -7.20 15.53 7.83
C LYS A 155 -8.58 15.49 7.17
N ASN A 156 -8.95 14.37 6.54
CA ASN A 156 -10.23 14.25 5.83
C ASN A 156 -11.43 14.09 6.76
N ILE A 157 -11.28 13.55 7.97
CA ILE A 157 -12.32 13.59 9.02
C ILE A 157 -12.62 15.05 9.36
N LYS A 158 -11.59 15.88 9.57
CA LYS A 158 -11.76 17.31 9.88
C LYS A 158 -12.45 18.08 8.75
N GLN A 159 -12.10 17.80 7.51
CA GLN A 159 -12.55 18.59 6.35
C GLN A 159 -13.87 18.08 5.76
N GLN A 160 -14.06 16.76 5.72
CA GLN A 160 -15.13 16.11 4.97
C GLN A 160 -16.09 15.28 5.84
N GLY A 161 -15.82 15.17 7.14
CA GLY A 161 -16.68 14.49 8.09
C GLY A 161 -18.07 15.14 8.24
N PRO A 162 -18.96 14.51 9.02
CA PRO A 162 -18.69 13.33 9.84
C PRO A 162 -18.89 12.00 9.10
N SER A 163 -19.46 11.99 7.89
CA SER A 163 -19.78 10.75 7.17
C SER A 163 -18.51 9.94 6.84
N VAL A 164 -18.37 8.73 7.42
CA VAL A 164 -17.20 7.87 7.21
C VAL A 164 -17.01 7.53 5.74
N ILE A 165 -18.08 7.17 5.02
CA ILE A 165 -17.97 6.83 3.59
C ILE A 165 -17.48 8.02 2.76
N ARG A 166 -17.84 9.25 3.15
CA ARG A 166 -17.35 10.47 2.50
C ARG A 166 -15.86 10.65 2.80
N VAL A 167 -15.46 10.54 4.07
CA VAL A 167 -14.06 10.61 4.48
C VAL A 167 -13.19 9.60 3.72
N ILE A 168 -13.62 8.34 3.65
CA ILE A 168 -12.91 7.28 2.91
C ILE A 168 -12.81 7.65 1.43
N GLY A 169 -13.92 8.04 0.79
CA GLY A 169 -13.92 8.41 -0.63
C GLY A 169 -12.95 9.54 -0.95
N PHE A 170 -12.92 10.61 -0.14
CA PHE A 170 -11.96 11.71 -0.32
C PHE A 170 -10.51 11.28 -0.04
N SER A 171 -10.30 10.39 0.93
CA SER A 171 -8.96 9.89 1.27
C SER A 171 -8.39 9.02 0.16
N MET A 172 -9.21 8.17 -0.47
CA MET A 172 -8.80 7.38 -1.63
C MET A 172 -8.31 8.28 -2.77
N THR A 173 -8.88 9.48 -2.93
CA THR A 173 -8.53 10.41 -4.02
C THR A 173 -7.42 11.41 -3.68
N GLU A 174 -6.87 11.41 -2.46
CA GLU A 174 -5.94 12.45 -1.96
C GLU A 174 -4.75 12.70 -2.90
N TYR A 175 -4.26 11.65 -3.55
CA TYR A 175 -3.07 11.70 -4.42
C TYR A 175 -3.39 11.60 -5.92
N PHE A 176 -4.67 11.62 -6.31
CA PHE A 176 -5.07 11.44 -7.71
C PHE A 176 -4.65 12.62 -8.59
N ASP A 177 -4.81 13.86 -8.14
CA ASP A 177 -4.58 15.05 -8.98
C ASP A 177 -3.12 15.52 -9.02
N GLN A 178 -2.21 14.79 -8.38
CA GLN A 178 -0.80 15.16 -8.40
C GLN A 178 -0.19 14.67 -9.72
N VAL A 179 0.41 15.58 -10.48
CA VAL A 179 1.04 15.31 -11.80
C VAL A 179 2.16 14.25 -11.69
N ASP A 180 2.73 14.08 -10.50
CA ASP A 180 3.65 13.00 -10.10
C ASP A 180 3.07 12.09 -9.01
N GLY A 181 1.74 11.89 -9.04
CA GLY A 181 0.89 11.21 -8.05
C GLY A 181 1.56 10.10 -7.25
N ASP A 182 1.31 10.10 -5.94
CA ASP A 182 1.72 8.99 -5.09
C ASP A 182 1.18 7.69 -5.68
N GLU A 183 2.06 6.70 -5.85
CA GLU A 183 1.70 5.39 -6.40
C GLU A 183 1.03 4.52 -5.32
N ASP A 184 0.90 5.00 -4.08
CA ASP A 184 0.22 4.29 -3.00
C ASP A 184 -1.31 4.38 -3.12
N TRP A 185 -1.95 3.29 -3.58
CA TRP A 185 -3.39 3.21 -3.79
C TRP A 185 -4.02 2.23 -2.81
N ILE A 186 -4.87 2.76 -1.93
CA ILE A 186 -5.39 1.99 -0.80
C ILE A 186 -6.90 1.70 -0.96
N SER A 187 -7.30 0.52 -0.50
CA SER A 187 -8.71 0.11 -0.48
C SER A 187 -9.52 0.83 0.60
N ASP A 188 -10.82 0.98 0.36
CA ASP A 188 -11.78 1.48 1.35
C ASP A 188 -11.77 0.64 2.64
N THR A 189 -11.57 -0.67 2.52
CA THR A 189 -11.55 -1.60 3.66
C THR A 189 -10.37 -1.32 4.58
N TYR A 190 -9.17 -1.16 4.03
CA TYR A 190 -8.00 -0.79 4.83
C TYR A 190 -8.21 0.57 5.52
N LEU A 191 -8.70 1.58 4.80
CA LEU A 191 -8.96 2.90 5.39
C LEU A 191 -10.01 2.83 6.52
N TRP A 192 -11.02 1.99 6.37
CA TRP A 192 -12.00 1.75 7.43
C TRP A 192 -11.35 1.10 8.66
N GLU A 193 -10.52 0.06 8.47
CA GLU A 193 -9.77 -0.58 9.55
C GLU A 193 -8.87 0.42 10.30
N ARG A 194 -8.20 1.32 9.57
CA ARG A 194 -7.41 2.41 10.18
C ARG A 194 -8.26 3.34 11.04
N ILE A 195 -9.44 3.77 10.56
CA ILE A 195 -10.36 4.60 11.35
C ILE A 195 -10.76 3.86 12.64
N GLN A 196 -11.09 2.57 12.54
CA GLN A 196 -11.45 1.76 13.71
C GLN A 196 -10.29 1.65 14.70
N GLN A 197 -9.07 1.38 14.23
CA GLN A 197 -7.88 1.29 15.07
C GLN A 197 -7.62 2.60 15.82
N MET A 198 -7.72 3.74 15.13
CA MET A 198 -7.58 5.07 15.75
C MET A 198 -8.63 5.38 16.82
N ALA A 199 -9.79 4.75 16.74
CA ALA A 199 -10.85 4.85 17.75
C ALA A 199 -10.66 3.90 18.94
N MET A 200 -9.83 2.86 18.80
CA MET A 200 -9.56 1.85 19.82
C MET A 200 -8.30 2.12 20.66
N TYR A 201 -7.51 3.14 20.31
CA TYR A 201 -6.33 3.49 21.11
C TYR A 201 -6.69 3.84 22.56
N PRO A 202 -5.78 3.64 23.54
CA PRO A 202 -6.01 4.02 24.94
C PRO A 202 -6.42 5.50 25.10
N ILE A 203 -5.82 6.38 24.29
CA ILE A 203 -6.30 7.74 24.07
C ILE A 203 -6.71 7.85 22.59
N PRO A 204 -8.01 7.71 22.27
CA PRO A 204 -8.47 7.67 20.88
C PRO A 204 -8.16 8.97 20.14
N LEU A 205 -7.79 8.85 18.86
CA LEU A 205 -7.63 9.99 17.95
C LEU A 205 -8.97 10.35 17.27
N VAL A 206 -9.83 9.35 17.11
CA VAL A 206 -11.14 9.46 16.45
C VAL A 206 -12.22 8.89 17.35
N SER A 207 -13.41 9.47 17.36
CA SER A 207 -14.61 8.84 17.89
C SER A 207 -15.51 8.40 16.74
N ILE A 208 -16.10 7.21 16.87
CA ILE A 208 -17.02 6.63 15.88
C ILE A 208 -18.38 6.45 16.53
N SER A 209 -19.43 6.88 15.85
CA SER A 209 -20.81 6.66 16.27
C SER A 209 -21.67 6.17 15.11
N PRO A 210 -22.67 5.29 15.35
CA PRO A 210 -23.62 4.95 14.31
C PRO A 210 -24.44 6.19 13.93
N LYS A 211 -24.76 6.33 12.65
CA LYS A 211 -25.75 7.27 12.14
C LYS A 211 -27.12 6.70 12.47
N ILE A 212 -27.84 7.36 13.38
CA ILE A 212 -29.12 6.89 13.94
C ILE A 212 -30.27 6.91 12.90
N SER A 213 -30.10 7.51 11.72
CA SER A 213 -31.17 7.61 10.72
C SER A 213 -30.77 7.29 9.27
N ASP A 214 -31.68 6.54 8.65
CA ASP A 214 -31.91 6.25 7.23
C ASP A 214 -31.32 4.94 6.67
N ASN A 215 -32.25 4.12 6.14
CA ASN A 215 -32.19 2.77 5.55
C ASN A 215 -31.11 2.51 4.46
N THR A 216 -29.90 3.05 4.58
CA THR A 216 -28.81 2.86 3.61
C THR A 216 -27.72 1.97 4.20
N PRO A 217 -27.35 0.84 3.56
CA PRO A 217 -26.42 -0.15 4.14
C PRO A 217 -24.99 0.35 4.36
N PHE A 218 -24.58 1.44 3.70
CA PHE A 218 -23.17 1.90 3.67
C PHE A 218 -22.93 3.25 4.36
N GLY A 219 -23.99 3.97 4.75
CA GLY A 219 -23.93 5.32 5.35
C GLY A 219 -24.00 5.34 6.89
N VAL A 220 -23.67 4.23 7.54
CA VAL A 220 -24.09 3.93 8.92
C VAL A 220 -23.15 4.50 9.98
N TYR A 221 -21.98 5.05 9.63
CA TYR A 221 -21.03 5.55 10.63
C TYR A 221 -20.64 7.01 10.43
N GLN A 222 -20.50 7.68 11.56
CA GLN A 222 -19.94 9.01 11.69
C GLN A 222 -18.60 8.93 12.42
N ALA A 223 -17.62 9.72 11.97
CA ALA A 223 -16.32 9.86 12.58
C ALA A 223 -16.03 11.33 12.91
N HIS A 224 -15.52 11.58 14.10
CA HIS A 224 -15.10 12.90 14.58
C HIS A 224 -13.70 12.83 15.18
N LEU A 225 -12.91 13.89 15.03
CA LEU A 225 -11.66 13.99 15.77
C LEU A 225 -11.96 14.15 17.27
N THR A 226 -11.18 13.46 18.10
CA THR A 226 -11.14 13.78 19.53
C THR A 226 -10.29 15.03 19.76
N ALA A 227 -10.35 15.61 20.97
CA ALA A 227 -9.45 16.71 21.33
C ALA A 227 -7.96 16.32 21.18
N PHE A 228 -7.61 15.06 21.48
CA PHE A 228 -6.26 14.56 21.27
C PHE A 228 -5.92 14.41 19.78
N GLY A 229 -6.83 13.84 18.98
CA GLY A 229 -6.65 13.73 17.53
C GLY A 229 -6.48 15.08 16.84
N GLU A 230 -7.18 16.13 17.30
CA GLU A 230 -6.98 17.49 16.80
C GLU A 230 -5.59 18.05 17.11
N GLN A 231 -5.07 17.83 18.33
CA GLN A 231 -3.73 18.26 18.72
C GLN A 231 -2.65 17.54 17.91
N VAL A 232 -2.81 16.23 17.71
CA VAL A 232 -1.89 15.44 16.88
C VAL A 232 -1.90 15.90 15.43
N LEU A 233 -3.08 16.11 14.83
CA LEU A 233 -3.21 16.58 13.45
C LEU A 233 -2.55 17.98 13.24
N LYS A 234 -2.56 18.83 14.27
CA LYS A 234 -1.90 20.15 14.24
C LYS A 234 -0.38 20.08 14.50
N GLY A 235 0.16 18.91 14.85
CA GLY A 235 1.56 18.76 15.26
C GLY A 235 1.85 19.30 16.66
N GLU A 236 0.83 19.59 17.46
CA GLU A 236 0.98 20.07 18.85
C GLU A 236 1.35 18.93 19.81
N LYS A 237 1.02 17.69 19.44
CA LYS A 237 1.40 16.46 20.15
C LYS A 237 1.75 15.35 19.16
N SER A 238 2.51 14.38 19.63
CA SER A 238 2.68 13.10 18.93
C SER A 238 1.68 12.07 19.45
N ALA A 239 1.15 11.25 18.54
CA ALA A 239 0.38 10.07 18.87
C ALA A 239 1.27 9.05 19.58
N TYR A 240 2.52 8.89 19.17
CA TYR A 240 3.49 8.02 19.86
C TYR A 240 4.16 8.78 21.02
N PRO A 241 4.33 8.18 22.22
CA PRO A 241 4.07 6.79 22.60
C PRO A 241 2.67 6.51 23.17
N THR A 242 1.79 7.51 23.18
CA THR A 242 0.43 7.41 23.75
C THR A 242 -0.43 6.33 23.06
N CYS A 243 -0.34 6.29 21.73
CA CYS A 243 -0.92 5.29 20.85
C CYS A 243 0.19 4.30 20.48
N PRO A 244 0.13 3.04 20.94
CA PRO A 244 1.13 2.05 20.61
C PRO A 244 1.14 1.76 19.09
N ILE A 245 2.32 1.49 18.56
CA ILE A 245 2.51 1.11 17.16
C ILE A 245 2.69 -0.41 17.13
N ASP A 246 1.80 -1.09 16.39
CA ASP A 246 1.84 -2.52 16.13
C ASP A 246 1.31 -2.74 14.70
N ASP A 247 2.23 -2.84 13.73
CA ASP A 247 1.88 -2.82 12.30
C ASP A 247 2.92 -3.50 11.41
N TRP A 248 2.54 -3.83 10.17
CA TRP A 248 3.41 -4.45 9.17
C TRP A 248 3.55 -3.59 7.93
N ILE A 249 4.80 -3.35 7.53
CA ILE A 249 5.13 -2.70 6.26
C ILE A 249 6.08 -3.61 5.48
N GLY A 250 5.54 -4.31 4.49
CA GLY A 250 6.25 -5.41 3.86
C GLY A 250 6.55 -6.50 4.88
N GLY A 251 7.81 -6.93 4.98
CA GLY A 251 8.29 -7.89 5.97
C GLY A 251 8.68 -7.27 7.31
N VAL A 252 8.61 -5.95 7.47
CA VAL A 252 9.01 -5.27 8.70
C VAL A 252 7.82 -5.19 9.66
N HIS A 253 7.97 -5.82 10.82
CA HIS A 253 7.03 -5.68 11.92
C HIS A 253 7.45 -4.51 12.82
N LEU A 254 6.64 -3.46 12.83
CA LEU A 254 6.77 -2.34 13.74
C LEU A 254 6.07 -2.69 15.04
N SER A 255 6.79 -2.70 16.15
CA SER A 255 6.23 -2.97 17.47
C SER A 255 6.88 -2.08 18.52
N SER A 256 6.12 -1.13 19.05
CA SER A 256 6.59 -0.28 20.15
C SER A 256 6.79 -1.05 21.45
N ALA A 257 6.03 -2.13 21.66
CA ALA A 257 6.16 -3.00 22.84
C ALA A 257 7.49 -3.75 22.85
N GLU A 258 7.98 -4.15 21.68
CA GLU A 258 9.26 -4.84 21.51
C GLU A 258 10.42 -3.92 21.13
N ASN A 259 10.20 -2.59 21.16
CA ASN A 259 11.18 -1.58 20.73
C ASN A 259 11.73 -1.82 19.31
N ARG A 260 10.89 -2.34 18.42
CA ARG A 260 11.17 -2.51 16.99
C ARG A 260 10.48 -1.40 16.22
N LEU A 261 11.08 -0.22 16.20
CA LEU A 261 10.49 0.95 15.58
C LEU A 261 11.41 1.54 14.52
N TRP A 262 10.78 1.94 13.41
CA TRP A 262 11.38 2.72 12.35
C TRP A 262 10.48 3.91 12.08
N LEU A 263 11.04 5.11 12.20
CA LEU A 263 10.30 6.35 12.04
C LEU A 263 10.75 7.08 10.79
N TYR A 264 9.82 7.62 10.04
CA TYR A 264 10.07 8.40 8.84
C TYR A 264 10.26 9.89 9.19
N GLU A 265 11.35 10.48 8.74
CA GLU A 265 11.67 11.91 8.90
C GLU A 265 12.38 12.40 7.64
N ALA A 266 11.88 13.45 6.99
CA ALA A 266 12.58 14.15 5.90
C ALA A 266 13.19 13.23 4.79
N GLY A 267 12.47 12.17 4.39
CA GLY A 267 12.92 11.26 3.32
C GLY A 267 13.78 10.08 3.75
N ARG A 268 14.01 9.90 5.07
CA ARG A 268 14.80 8.81 5.63
C ARG A 268 14.06 8.06 6.71
N LEU A 269 14.41 6.79 6.89
CA LEU A 269 14.01 5.98 8.03
C LEU A 269 15.07 6.05 9.12
N LEU A 270 14.63 6.25 10.35
CA LEU A 270 15.45 6.26 11.55
C LEU A 270 15.09 5.06 12.41
N ASN A 271 16.10 4.33 12.87
CA ASN A 271 15.90 3.23 13.80
C ASN A 271 15.72 3.76 15.22
N GLY A 272 14.66 3.33 15.89
CA GLY A 272 14.38 3.62 17.30
C GLY A 272 13.48 4.82 17.54
N ALA A 273 12.88 4.83 18.73
CA ALA A 273 12.27 6.00 19.33
C ALA A 273 13.39 6.84 19.97
N VAL A 274 13.64 8.04 19.45
CA VAL A 274 14.45 9.06 20.15
C VAL A 274 13.57 9.78 21.14
#